data_AF-A0AAQ3KZE1-F1
#
_entry.id   AF-A0AAQ3KZE1-F1
#
_cell.length_a   1.000
_cell.length_b   1.000
_cell.length_c   1.000
_cell.angle_alpha   90.00
_cell.angle_beta   90.00
_cell.angle_gamma   90.00
#
_symmetry.space_group_name_H-M   'P 1'
#
loop_
_entity.id
_entity.type
_entity.pdbx_description
1 polymer ?
#
loop_
_entity_poly.entity_id
_entity_poly.type
_entity_poly.pdbx_seq_one_letter_code
_entity_poly.pdbx_strand_id
1 'polypeptide(L)'
;MDLIKLAKVTADEFFEIPVGVRDDMVQDLTDGLEALFRDYITFISACGMCFVVSPKQRTQEFEPDGFLRARRNEAKLHAKPSTVDEVQLGLQGSGNNPNTDHPRSSTSRGTQRLYIRLNTLYYLLANLYALDKSLTFARSGLSPVGWSNHHLSSCHHFEHARSAAQSTIQYVSKVGAHRLIFLDSRQSFYDGLYVESVANARIHSGLRIMKQNLALLVSILTNRAQPMAVKEVMRAAFEAFLMVLLARGTERAFVREDAEAVLEDFLALKWVFCSCGEATVAKVGRQQWRGV
;
A
#
# COMPACT_ATOMS: atom_id res chain seq x y z
N MET A 1 15.36 -9.61 2.19
CA MET A 1 16.55 -9.72 1.34
C MET A 1 17.08 -11.14 1.35
N ASP A 2 17.16 -11.76 2.53
CA ASP A 2 17.79 -13.08 2.70
C ASP A 2 17.06 -14.20 1.95
N LEU A 3 15.73 -14.18 1.88
CA LEU A 3 14.95 -15.17 1.14
C LEU A 3 15.33 -15.27 -0.35
N ILE A 4 15.38 -14.12 -1.04
CA ILE A 4 15.76 -14.08 -2.46
C ILE A 4 17.23 -14.49 -2.65
N LYS A 5 18.11 -14.04 -1.75
CA LYS A 5 19.53 -14.39 -1.81
C LYS A 5 19.72 -15.90 -1.64
N LEU A 6 19.06 -16.49 -0.65
CA LEU A 6 19.09 -17.93 -0.40
C LEU A 6 18.55 -18.69 -1.60
N ALA A 7 17.39 -18.30 -2.16
CA ALA A 7 16.83 -18.95 -3.34
C ALA A 7 17.77 -18.92 -4.56
N LYS A 8 18.49 -17.81 -4.77
CA LYS A 8 19.50 -17.71 -5.84
C LYS A 8 20.68 -18.64 -5.58
N VAL A 9 21.25 -18.61 -4.37
CA VAL A 9 22.38 -19.47 -3.98
C VAL A 9 21.99 -20.95 -4.11
N THR A 10 20.81 -21.34 -3.61
CA THR A 10 20.30 -22.71 -3.73
C THR A 10 20.13 -23.13 -5.19
N ALA A 11 19.63 -22.24 -6.06
CA ALA A 11 19.53 -22.53 -7.49
C ALA A 11 20.90 -22.69 -8.15
N ASP A 12 21.85 -21.79 -7.85
CA ASP A 12 23.19 -21.82 -8.40
C ASP A 12 23.94 -23.11 -7.97
N GLU A 13 23.93 -23.42 -6.67
CA GLU A 13 24.53 -24.64 -6.11
C GLU A 13 23.91 -25.91 -6.70
N PHE A 14 22.60 -25.91 -6.96
CA PHE A 14 21.91 -27.06 -7.56
C PHE A 14 22.42 -27.37 -8.98
N PHE A 15 22.70 -26.35 -9.80
CA PHE A 15 23.22 -26.55 -11.16
C PHE A 15 24.72 -26.82 -11.22
N GLU A 16 25.48 -26.56 -10.16
CA GLU A 16 26.89 -26.93 -10.06
C GLU A 16 27.09 -28.44 -9.81
N ILE A 17 26.05 -29.16 -9.37
CA ILE A 17 26.13 -30.59 -9.10
C ILE A 17 26.36 -31.36 -10.42
N PRO A 18 27.48 -32.09 -10.58
CA PRO A 18 27.88 -32.73 -11.84
C PRO A 18 27.06 -33.99 -12.22
N VAL A 19 25.95 -34.24 -11.53
CA VAL A 19 25.02 -35.31 -11.85
C VAL A 19 24.11 -34.81 -12.98
N GLY A 20 23.83 -35.63 -13.99
CA GLY A 20 22.91 -35.26 -15.07
C GLY A 20 21.58 -34.77 -14.50
N VAL A 21 21.39 -33.45 -14.47
CA VAL A 21 20.21 -32.81 -13.88
C VAL A 21 19.00 -33.23 -14.71
N ARG A 22 18.15 -34.05 -14.11
CA ARG A 22 16.90 -34.49 -14.72
C ARG A 22 15.83 -33.42 -14.55
N ASP A 23 14.91 -33.35 -15.52
CA ASP A 23 13.82 -32.38 -15.55
C ASP A 23 12.90 -32.42 -14.31
N ASP A 24 12.70 -33.61 -13.73
CA ASP A 24 11.91 -33.78 -12.51
C ASP A 24 12.55 -33.12 -11.28
N MET A 25 13.88 -33.20 -11.15
CA MET A 25 14.58 -32.55 -10.03
C MET A 25 14.55 -31.02 -10.14
N VAL A 26 14.58 -30.47 -11.36
CA VAL A 26 14.40 -29.02 -11.58
C VAL A 26 13.00 -28.60 -11.20
N GLN A 27 12.00 -29.40 -11.57
CA GLN A 27 10.61 -29.13 -11.22
C GLN A 27 10.40 -29.14 -9.69
N ASP A 28 10.93 -30.13 -8.98
CA ASP A 28 10.86 -30.23 -7.52
C ASP A 28 11.49 -29.00 -6.83
N LEU A 29 12.66 -28.55 -7.31
CA LEU A 29 13.30 -27.33 -6.82
C LEU A 29 12.41 -26.11 -7.04
N THR A 30 11.84 -25.96 -8.25
CA THR A 30 11.01 -24.81 -8.59
C THR A 30 9.72 -24.77 -7.80
N ASP A 31 9.09 -25.93 -7.58
CA ASP A 31 7.85 -26.05 -6.79
C ASP A 31 8.12 -25.70 -5.32
N GLY A 32 9.24 -26.18 -4.76
CA GLY A 32 9.66 -25.85 -3.40
C GLY A 32 9.93 -24.34 -3.22
N LEU A 33 10.63 -23.73 -4.16
CA LEU A 33 10.87 -22.28 -4.16
C LEU A 33 9.57 -21.48 -4.34
N GLU A 34 8.69 -21.90 -5.25
CA GLU A 34 7.40 -21.24 -5.47
C GLU A 34 6.52 -21.27 -4.22
N ALA A 35 6.43 -22.43 -3.54
CA ALA A 35 5.73 -22.56 -2.27
C ALA A 35 6.28 -21.59 -1.21
N LEU A 36 7.61 -21.55 -1.04
CA LEU A 36 8.28 -20.66 -0.10
C LEU A 36 7.99 -19.17 -0.38
N PHE A 37 8.00 -18.77 -1.66
CA PHE A 37 7.65 -17.41 -2.05
C PHE A 37 6.19 -17.08 -1.76
N ARG A 38 5.27 -18.01 -2.01
CA ARG A 38 3.84 -17.83 -1.73
C ARG A 38 3.56 -17.68 -0.23
N ASP A 39 4.24 -18.45 0.61
CA ASP A 39 4.12 -18.33 2.06
C ASP A 39 4.62 -16.97 2.55
N TYR A 40 5.76 -16.51 2.01
CA TYR A 40 6.28 -15.19 2.34
C TYR A 40 5.37 -14.04 1.87
N ILE A 41 4.77 -14.16 0.68
CA ILE A 41 3.78 -13.20 0.17
C ILE A 41 2.56 -13.15 1.10
N THR A 42 2.08 -14.32 1.55
CA THR A 42 0.95 -14.43 2.49
C THR A 42 1.29 -13.81 3.83
N PHE A 43 2.51 -14.00 4.34
CA PHE A 43 2.97 -13.33 5.55
C PHE A 43 3.02 -11.80 5.39
N ILE A 44 3.48 -11.28 4.25
CA ILE A 44 3.47 -9.84 3.99
C ILE A 44 2.03 -9.29 3.93
N SER A 45 1.11 -10.06 3.32
CA SER A 45 -0.30 -9.69 3.16
C SER A 45 -1.09 -9.68 4.47
N ALA A 46 -0.60 -10.35 5.52
CA ALA A 46 -1.11 -10.27 6.89
C ALA A 46 -0.84 -8.90 7.52
N CYS A 47 -1.45 -7.87 6.94
CA CYS A 47 -1.55 -6.51 7.44
C CYS A 47 -2.76 -6.48 8.38
N GLY A 48 -2.58 -6.14 9.65
CA GLY A 48 -3.62 -6.14 10.69
C GLY A 48 -4.98 -5.68 10.15
N MET A 49 -5.87 -6.65 9.93
CA MET A 49 -7.06 -6.52 9.07
C MET A 49 -8.21 -5.73 9.70
N CYS A 50 -8.00 -5.06 10.84
CA CYS A 50 -9.08 -4.40 11.58
C CYS A 50 -9.71 -3.18 10.87
N PHE A 51 -9.19 -2.74 9.72
CA PHE A 51 -9.58 -1.47 9.10
C PHE A 51 -10.32 -1.61 7.76
N VAL A 52 -10.29 -2.79 7.13
CA VAL A 52 -10.92 -3.01 5.81
C VAL A 52 -12.38 -3.42 5.99
N VAL A 53 -13.13 -2.67 6.78
CA VAL A 53 -14.59 -2.72 6.69
C VAL A 53 -14.99 -1.61 5.73
N SER A 54 -15.34 -2.00 4.50
CA SER A 54 -15.92 -1.08 3.54
C SER A 54 -17.16 -0.41 4.14
N PRO A 55 -17.31 0.92 4.06
CA PRO A 55 -18.44 1.62 4.68
C PRO A 55 -19.82 1.31 4.09
N LYS A 56 -19.90 0.46 3.05
CA LYS A 56 -21.18 -0.02 2.50
C LYS A 56 -22.03 -0.80 3.51
N GLN A 57 -21.45 -1.32 4.59
CA GLN A 57 -22.19 -1.93 5.70
C GLN A 57 -22.49 -0.96 6.85
N ARG A 58 -22.07 0.31 6.76
CA ARG A 58 -22.11 1.27 7.89
C ARG A 58 -23.30 2.23 7.85
N THR A 59 -24.21 2.08 6.88
CA THR A 59 -25.43 2.89 6.78
C THR A 59 -26.60 2.30 7.59
N GLN A 60 -26.42 1.15 8.24
CA GLN A 60 -27.27 0.68 9.33
C GLN A 60 -26.38 0.46 10.56
N GLU A 61 -26.77 1.05 11.68
CA GLU A 61 -26.16 0.90 13.00
C GLU A 61 -24.82 1.64 13.24
N PHE A 62 -25.00 2.86 13.74
CA PHE A 62 -24.00 3.65 14.44
C PHE A 62 -23.66 2.95 15.76
N GLU A 63 -22.61 2.12 15.80
CA GLU A 63 -22.06 1.58 17.05
C GLU A 63 -20.53 1.85 17.09
N PRO A 64 -20.04 2.69 18.02
CA PRO A 64 -18.65 3.13 18.07
C PRO A 64 -17.66 2.07 18.63
N ASP A 65 -18.12 0.89 19.09
CA ASP A 65 -17.30 -0.01 19.90
C ASP A 65 -16.22 -0.81 19.12
N GLY A 66 -16.39 -1.01 17.81
CA GLY A 66 -15.43 -1.79 17.00
C GLY A 66 -14.04 -1.15 16.84
N PHE A 67 -13.97 0.18 16.83
CA PHE A 67 -12.74 0.94 16.63
C PHE A 67 -11.88 1.01 17.90
N LEU A 68 -12.51 1.11 19.07
CA LEU A 68 -11.84 1.12 20.37
C LEU A 68 -11.20 -0.23 20.71
N ARG A 69 -11.83 -1.34 20.31
CA ARG A 69 -11.28 -2.70 20.46
C ARG A 69 -9.97 -2.89 19.67
N ALA A 70 -9.88 -2.39 18.43
CA ALA A 70 -8.67 -2.50 17.62
C ALA A 70 -7.49 -1.71 18.21
N ARG A 71 -7.74 -0.48 18.70
CA ARG A 71 -6.73 0.34 19.40
C ARG A 71 -6.25 -0.30 20.71
N ARG A 72 -7.15 -0.95 21.46
CA ARG A 72 -6.82 -1.69 22.69
C ARG A 72 -5.96 -2.93 22.39
N ASN A 73 -6.14 -3.59 21.25
CA ASN A 73 -5.37 -4.77 20.87
C ASN A 73 -3.97 -4.43 20.34
N GLU A 74 -3.81 -3.33 19.59
CA GLU A 74 -2.48 -2.84 19.19
C GLU A 74 -1.64 -2.38 20.39
N ALA A 75 -2.25 -1.78 21.42
CA ALA A 75 -1.57 -1.41 22.65
C ALA A 75 -1.15 -2.61 23.51
N LYS A 76 -1.95 -3.70 23.50
CA LYS A 76 -1.67 -4.93 24.27
C LYS A 76 -0.55 -5.79 23.68
N LEU A 77 -0.34 -5.77 22.35
CA LEU A 77 0.75 -6.53 21.72
C LEU A 77 2.15 -5.89 21.91
N HIS A 78 2.23 -4.66 22.42
CA HIS A 78 3.49 -3.93 22.60
C HIS A 78 3.90 -3.69 24.06
N ALA A 79 3.16 -4.23 25.04
CA ALA A 79 3.52 -4.11 26.45
C ALA A 79 4.45 -5.25 26.87
N LYS A 80 5.75 -4.97 27.02
CA LYS A 80 6.63 -5.72 27.93
C LYS A 80 6.41 -5.18 29.35
N PRO A 81 6.42 -6.03 30.40
CA PRO A 81 6.26 -5.57 31.77
C PRO A 81 7.59 -4.98 32.24
N SER A 82 7.61 -3.66 32.45
CA SER A 82 8.64 -3.01 33.25
C SER A 82 7.96 -2.26 34.38
N THR A 83 8.44 -2.56 35.57
CA THR A 83 8.07 -2.09 36.90
C THR A 83 7.91 -0.58 37.03
N VAL A 84 6.80 -0.22 37.69
CA VAL A 84 6.54 0.93 38.58
C VAL A 84 7.14 2.29 38.15
N ASP A 85 6.29 3.17 37.64
CA ASP A 85 6.15 4.51 38.23
C ASP A 85 4.80 5.14 37.82
N GLU A 86 4.15 5.66 38.84
CA GLU A 86 2.81 6.23 38.86
C GLU A 86 2.83 7.61 38.20
N VAL A 87 2.22 7.76 37.01
CA VAL A 87 1.95 9.08 36.42
C VAL A 87 0.53 9.14 35.87
N GLN A 88 -0.24 10.02 36.53
CA GLN A 88 -1.56 10.55 36.24
C GLN A 88 -2.03 10.42 34.78
N LEU A 89 -3.22 9.82 34.61
CA LEU A 89 -4.06 9.91 33.42
C LEU A 89 -4.47 11.37 33.17
N GLY A 90 -3.74 12.06 32.30
CA GLY A 90 -4.15 13.32 31.70
C GLY A 90 -4.89 13.08 30.39
N LEU A 91 -6.22 13.18 30.41
CA LEU A 91 -7.03 13.52 29.24
C LEU A 91 -6.57 14.89 28.72
N GLN A 92 -5.58 14.94 27.81
CA GLN A 92 -5.28 16.18 27.10
C GLN A 92 -6.20 16.28 25.88
N GLY A 93 -7.24 17.08 26.09
CA GLY A 93 -8.04 17.65 25.03
C GLY A 93 -7.18 18.41 24.03
N SER A 94 -7.73 18.47 22.82
CA SER A 94 -7.26 19.26 21.69
C SER A 94 -6.99 20.70 22.10
N GLY A 95 -5.72 21.00 22.39
CA GLY A 95 -5.24 22.36 22.56
C GLY A 95 -5.06 23.01 21.19
N ASN A 96 -6.01 23.87 20.82
CA ASN A 96 -5.83 24.87 19.77
C ASN A 96 -4.63 25.75 20.15
N ASN A 97 -3.50 25.54 19.49
CA ASN A 97 -2.38 26.48 19.54
C ASN A 97 -2.14 27.01 18.11
N PRO A 98 -2.42 28.30 17.81
CA PRO A 98 -2.47 28.80 16.43
C PRO A 98 -1.09 29.11 15.82
N ASN A 99 0.03 28.84 16.51
CA ASN A 99 1.36 29.32 16.09
C ASN A 99 2.45 28.24 16.04
N THR A 100 2.24 27.19 15.24
CA THR A 100 3.34 26.37 14.67
C THR A 100 2.87 25.77 13.35
N ASP A 101 2.88 26.60 12.31
CA ASP A 101 2.30 26.31 11.00
C ASP A 101 3.25 25.48 10.11
N HIS A 102 3.80 24.39 10.65
CA HIS A 102 4.46 23.38 9.84
C HIS A 102 3.45 22.26 9.56
N PRO A 103 2.82 22.22 8.37
CA PRO A 103 1.92 21.14 8.03
C PRO A 103 2.71 19.83 8.10
N ARG A 104 2.42 19.02 9.12
CA ARG A 104 3.08 17.73 9.35
C ARG A 104 2.22 16.64 8.73
N SER A 105 2.87 15.64 8.13
CA SER A 105 2.16 14.47 7.63
C SER A 105 1.39 13.80 8.78
N SER A 106 0.14 13.40 8.52
CA SER A 106 -0.67 12.62 9.46
C SER A 106 -0.33 11.11 9.43
N THR A 107 0.54 10.68 8.51
CA THR A 107 0.87 9.27 8.27
C THR A 107 1.43 8.59 9.52
N SER A 108 0.70 7.61 10.04
CA SER A 108 1.12 6.85 11.21
C SER A 108 2.23 5.85 10.91
N ARG A 109 2.94 5.39 11.94
CA ARG A 109 3.93 4.30 11.82
C ARG A 109 3.34 3.03 11.19
N GLY A 110 2.06 2.75 11.47
CA GLY A 110 1.35 1.62 10.86
C GLY A 110 1.23 1.76 9.35
N THR A 111 0.88 2.96 8.86
CA THR A 111 0.79 3.26 7.43
C THR A 111 2.17 3.24 6.75
N GLN A 112 3.20 3.78 7.41
CA GLN A 112 4.57 3.69 6.91
C GLN A 112 5.05 2.24 6.77
N ARG A 113 4.71 1.35 7.72
CA ARG A 113 5.01 -0.09 7.62
C ARG A 113 4.36 -0.73 6.40
N LEU A 114 3.15 -0.30 6.01
CA LEU A 114 2.50 -0.78 4.78
C LEU A 114 3.26 -0.34 3.53
N TYR A 115 3.82 0.86 3.50
CA TYR A 115 4.67 1.31 2.39
C TYR A 115 5.96 0.49 2.28
N ILE A 116 6.59 0.15 3.41
CA ILE A 116 7.77 -0.73 3.42
C ILE A 116 7.43 -2.14 2.93
N ARG A 117 6.28 -2.69 3.35
CA ARG A 117 5.76 -3.96 2.82
C ARG A 117 5.51 -3.90 1.32
N LEU A 118 4.95 -2.79 0.82
CA LEU A 118 4.73 -2.58 -0.60
C LEU A 118 6.06 -2.59 -1.38
N ASN A 119 7.08 -1.87 -0.90
CA ASN A 119 8.43 -1.95 -1.49
C ASN A 119 8.98 -3.37 -1.50
N THR A 120 8.76 -4.13 -0.43
CA THR A 120 9.20 -5.53 -0.32
C THR A 120 8.54 -6.41 -1.37
N LEU A 121 7.24 -6.22 -1.63
CA LEU A 121 6.52 -6.96 -2.67
C LEU A 121 7.02 -6.61 -4.08
N TYR A 122 7.28 -5.34 -4.37
CA TYR A 122 7.86 -4.93 -5.65
C TYR A 122 9.27 -5.47 -5.84
N TYR A 123 10.08 -5.49 -4.78
CA TYR A 123 11.40 -6.12 -4.78
C TYR A 123 11.29 -7.63 -5.05
N LEU A 124 10.38 -8.32 -4.37
CA LEU A 124 10.15 -9.75 -4.55
C LEU A 124 9.74 -10.04 -6.00
N LEU A 125 8.74 -9.33 -6.52
CA LEU A 125 8.26 -9.50 -7.90
C LEU A 125 9.38 -9.32 -8.93
N ALA A 126 10.21 -8.28 -8.78
CA ALA A 126 11.35 -8.06 -9.67
C ALA A 126 12.37 -9.21 -9.63
N ASN A 127 12.61 -9.79 -8.45
CA ASN A 127 13.55 -10.90 -8.30
C ASN A 127 12.98 -12.24 -8.76
N LEU A 128 11.66 -12.47 -8.64
CA LEU A 128 11.01 -13.64 -9.25
C LEU A 128 11.24 -13.67 -10.76
N TYR A 129 11.09 -12.54 -11.45
CA TYR A 129 11.41 -12.45 -12.88
C TYR A 129 12.89 -12.68 -13.19
N ALA A 130 13.80 -12.23 -12.33
CA ALA A 130 15.23 -12.44 -12.53
C ALA A 130 15.62 -13.91 -12.31
N LEU A 131 15.04 -14.56 -11.30
CA LEU A 131 15.30 -15.96 -10.96
C LEU A 131 14.74 -16.89 -12.03
N ASP A 132 13.52 -16.64 -12.53
CA ASP A 132 12.91 -17.37 -13.66
C ASP A 132 13.80 -17.38 -14.91
N LYS A 133 14.40 -16.22 -15.24
CA LYS A 133 15.36 -16.09 -16.35
C LYS A 133 16.63 -16.89 -16.11
N SER A 134 17.16 -16.86 -14.87
CA SER A 134 18.37 -17.60 -14.51
C SER A 134 18.17 -19.10 -14.66
N LEU A 135 17.05 -19.63 -14.16
CA LEU A 135 16.70 -21.05 -14.29
C LEU A 135 16.51 -21.49 -15.74
N THR A 136 15.83 -20.66 -16.54
CA THR A 136 15.63 -20.94 -17.98
C THR A 136 16.97 -20.99 -18.72
N PHE A 137 17.92 -20.11 -18.39
CA PHE A 137 19.24 -20.10 -18.99
C PHE A 137 20.09 -21.32 -18.58
N ALA A 138 20.13 -21.63 -17.28
CA ALA A 138 20.86 -22.78 -16.74
C ALA A 138 20.38 -24.10 -17.37
N ARG A 139 19.05 -24.26 -17.51
CA ARG A 139 18.43 -25.41 -18.18
C ARG A 139 18.80 -25.52 -19.66
N SER A 140 18.92 -24.39 -20.36
CA SER A 140 19.27 -24.37 -21.79
C SER A 140 20.73 -24.77 -22.05
N GLY A 141 21.64 -24.50 -21.11
CA GLY A 141 23.06 -24.85 -21.20
C GLY A 141 23.35 -26.35 -21.02
N LEU A 142 22.39 -27.12 -20.53
CA LEU A 142 22.54 -28.55 -20.22
C LEU A 142 22.11 -29.49 -21.35
N SER A 143 21.55 -28.99 -22.45
CA SER A 143 21.04 -29.83 -23.53
C SER A 143 22.13 -30.17 -24.56
N PRO A 144 22.52 -31.45 -24.72
CA PRO A 144 23.35 -31.89 -25.83
C PRO A 144 22.53 -31.85 -27.13
N VAL A 145 23.22 -31.55 -28.22
CA VAL A 145 22.75 -31.56 -29.62
C VAL A 145 21.60 -32.56 -29.87
N GLY A 146 20.43 -32.05 -30.29
CA GLY A 146 19.58 -32.75 -31.26
C GLY A 146 18.17 -33.19 -30.87
N TRP A 147 17.58 -32.79 -29.74
CA TRP A 147 16.19 -33.18 -29.42
C TRP A 147 15.20 -32.02 -29.59
N SER A 148 14.53 -32.04 -30.75
CA SER A 148 13.28 -31.40 -31.15
C SER A 148 12.62 -30.33 -30.24
N ASN A 149 12.70 -29.10 -30.73
CA ASN A 149 11.75 -27.97 -30.83
C ASN A 149 10.28 -28.01 -30.32
N HIS A 150 9.81 -28.95 -29.49
CA HIS A 150 8.40 -29.00 -29.08
C HIS A 150 8.10 -28.96 -27.57
N HIS A 151 9.12 -28.81 -26.71
CA HIS A 151 8.90 -28.68 -25.26
C HIS A 151 9.65 -27.52 -24.58
N LEU A 152 10.17 -26.55 -25.36
CA LEU A 152 10.48 -25.20 -24.86
C LEU A 152 9.18 -24.42 -24.58
N SER A 153 8.21 -25.08 -23.95
CA SER A 153 7.12 -24.42 -23.26
C SER A 153 7.76 -23.41 -22.35
N SER A 154 7.43 -22.14 -22.55
CA SER A 154 7.79 -21.02 -21.69
C SER A 154 7.54 -21.43 -20.23
N CYS A 155 8.59 -21.91 -19.57
CA CYS A 155 8.44 -22.52 -18.26
C CYS A 155 8.26 -21.38 -17.28
N HIS A 156 7.01 -21.16 -16.86
CA HIS A 156 6.63 -20.09 -15.96
C HIS A 156 6.76 -20.58 -14.50
N HIS A 157 7.98 -20.93 -14.08
CA HIS A 157 8.25 -21.60 -12.79
C HIS A 157 7.64 -20.89 -11.57
N PHE A 158 7.44 -19.57 -11.65
CA PHE A 158 6.91 -18.76 -10.56
C PHE A 158 5.63 -18.02 -10.95
N GLU A 159 4.79 -18.58 -11.83
CA GLU A 159 3.55 -17.92 -12.24
C GLU A 159 2.61 -17.64 -11.06
N HIS A 160 2.38 -18.63 -10.19
CA HIS A 160 1.49 -18.48 -9.06
C HIS A 160 2.06 -17.51 -8.04
N ALA A 161 3.37 -17.56 -7.76
CA ALA A 161 4.03 -16.59 -6.89
C ALA A 161 3.96 -15.16 -7.46
N ARG A 162 4.17 -14.97 -8.77
CA ARG A 162 4.06 -13.64 -9.42
C ARG A 162 2.63 -13.11 -9.37
N SER A 163 1.64 -13.94 -9.70
CA SER A 163 0.22 -13.57 -9.62
C SER A 163 -0.21 -13.22 -8.20
N ALA A 164 0.24 -14.00 -7.21
CA ALA A 164 0.00 -13.73 -5.79
C ALA A 164 0.64 -12.40 -5.35
N ALA A 165 1.89 -12.14 -5.78
CA ALA A 165 2.58 -10.88 -5.49
C ALA A 165 1.84 -9.67 -6.09
N GLN A 166 1.39 -9.76 -7.36
CA GLN A 166 0.62 -8.71 -8.02
C GLN A 166 -0.71 -8.43 -7.31
N SER A 167 -1.44 -9.48 -6.95
CA SER A 167 -2.71 -9.36 -6.20
C SER A 167 -2.48 -8.74 -4.82
N THR A 168 -1.41 -9.15 -4.13
CA THR A 168 -1.05 -8.62 -2.82
C THR A 168 -0.59 -7.16 -2.89
N ILE A 169 0.12 -6.76 -3.95
CA ILE A 169 0.48 -5.35 -4.19
C ILE A 169 -0.77 -4.49 -4.27
N GLN A 170 -1.78 -4.91 -5.03
CA GLN A 170 -3.05 -4.18 -5.13
C GLN A 170 -3.76 -4.11 -3.78
N TYR A 171 -3.85 -5.24 -3.07
CA TYR A 171 -4.46 -5.32 -1.75
C TYR A 171 -3.78 -4.40 -0.73
N VAL A 172 -2.46 -4.52 -0.55
CA VAL A 172 -1.70 -3.72 0.43
C VAL A 172 -1.75 -2.23 0.08
N SER A 173 -1.73 -1.87 -1.21
CA SER A 173 -1.89 -0.48 -1.66
C SER A 173 -3.26 0.07 -1.26
N LYS A 174 -4.33 -0.70 -1.49
CA LYS A 174 -5.69 -0.33 -1.09
C LYS A 174 -5.81 -0.18 0.43
N VAL A 175 -5.29 -1.14 1.21
CA VAL A 175 -5.32 -1.09 2.68
C VAL A 175 -4.55 0.12 3.21
N GLY A 176 -3.36 0.39 2.65
CA GLY A 176 -2.55 1.55 3.02
C GLY A 176 -3.26 2.87 2.74
N ALA A 177 -3.89 3.00 1.58
CA ALA A 177 -4.68 4.16 1.21
C ALA A 177 -5.88 4.37 2.13
N HIS A 178 -6.66 3.32 2.40
CA HIS A 178 -7.83 3.43 3.28
C HIS A 178 -7.42 3.79 4.71
N ARG A 179 -6.34 3.20 5.22
CA ARG A 179 -5.80 3.58 6.53
C ARG A 179 -5.36 5.04 6.56
N LEU A 180 -4.64 5.51 5.52
CA LEU A 180 -4.20 6.90 5.46
C LEU A 180 -5.37 7.88 5.51
N ILE A 181 -6.44 7.61 4.77
CA ILE A 181 -7.58 8.54 4.64
C ILE A 181 -8.53 8.43 5.83
N PHE A 182 -8.98 7.22 6.16
CA PHE A 182 -10.07 7.00 7.12
C PHE A 182 -9.62 6.81 8.57
N LEU A 183 -8.32 6.63 8.80
CA LEU A 183 -7.75 6.55 10.15
C LEU A 183 -6.81 7.73 10.41
N ASP A 184 -5.72 7.83 9.65
CA ASP A 184 -4.67 8.82 9.92
C ASP A 184 -5.14 10.25 9.63
N SER A 185 -5.94 10.45 8.57
CA SER A 185 -6.42 11.77 8.12
C SER A 185 -7.91 11.98 8.38
N ARG A 186 -8.52 11.16 9.24
CA ARG A 186 -9.96 11.09 9.46
C ARG A 186 -10.55 12.45 9.83
N GLN A 187 -9.91 13.19 10.74
CA GLN A 187 -10.41 14.48 11.19
C GLN A 187 -10.53 15.49 10.04
N SER A 188 -9.59 15.48 9.09
CA SER A 188 -9.50 16.48 8.03
C SER A 188 -10.24 16.09 6.74
N PHE A 189 -10.44 14.79 6.51
CA PHE A 189 -11.09 14.27 5.29
C PHE A 189 -12.48 13.68 5.52
N TYR A 190 -12.83 13.41 6.77
CA TYR A 190 -14.11 12.80 7.10
C TYR A 190 -14.81 13.58 8.20
N ASP A 191 -14.38 13.49 9.47
CA ASP A 191 -15.14 13.98 10.62
C ASP A 191 -15.34 15.51 10.60
N GLY A 192 -14.32 16.30 10.26
CA GLY A 192 -14.37 17.77 10.30
C GLY A 192 -14.79 18.46 9.01
N LEU A 193 -14.97 17.74 7.90
CA LEU A 193 -15.28 18.35 6.61
C LEU A 193 -16.77 18.74 6.53
N TYR A 194 -17.08 20.01 6.28
CA TYR A 194 -18.44 20.57 6.19
C TYR A 194 -19.30 20.44 7.45
N VAL A 195 -18.70 20.22 8.61
CA VAL A 195 -19.41 20.25 9.89
C VAL A 195 -19.91 21.67 10.14
N GLU A 196 -21.16 21.79 10.61
CA GLU A 196 -21.92 23.03 10.82
C GLU A 196 -22.26 23.79 9.51
N SER A 197 -21.28 24.08 8.67
CA SER A 197 -21.46 24.79 7.39
C SER A 197 -20.30 24.53 6.43
N VAL A 198 -20.62 24.47 5.13
CA VAL A 198 -19.63 24.37 4.05
C VAL A 198 -18.65 25.54 4.07
N ALA A 199 -19.14 26.76 4.33
CA ALA A 199 -18.30 27.97 4.35
C ALA A 199 -17.24 27.93 5.46
N ASN A 200 -17.56 27.33 6.60
CA ASN A 200 -16.69 27.32 7.78
C ASN A 200 -15.71 26.14 7.79
N ALA A 201 -16.10 25.01 7.22
CA ALA A 201 -15.37 23.75 7.33
C ALA A 201 -14.92 23.20 5.96
N ARG A 202 -14.23 24.04 5.19
CA ARG A 202 -13.70 23.75 3.84
C ARG A 202 -12.58 22.70 3.86
N ILE A 203 -12.32 22.06 2.71
CA ILE A 203 -11.30 21.00 2.57
C ILE A 203 -9.84 21.48 2.69
N HIS A 204 -9.57 22.79 2.71
CA HIS A 204 -8.22 23.35 2.55
C HIS A 204 -7.17 22.78 3.53
N SER A 205 -7.54 22.55 4.79
CA SER A 205 -6.64 21.93 5.79
C SER A 205 -6.31 20.48 5.43
N GLY A 206 -7.30 19.71 4.98
CA GLY A 206 -7.13 18.37 4.43
C GLY A 206 -6.19 18.35 3.22
N LEU A 207 -6.30 19.32 2.30
CA LEU A 207 -5.41 19.39 1.15
C LEU A 207 -3.94 19.64 1.54
N ARG A 208 -3.69 20.49 2.55
CA ARG A 208 -2.34 20.71 3.08
C ARG A 208 -1.76 19.41 3.65
N ILE A 209 -2.54 18.68 4.43
CA ILE A 209 -2.13 17.38 5.00
C ILE A 209 -1.89 16.34 3.89
N MET A 210 -2.76 16.30 2.88
CA MET A 210 -2.62 15.37 1.75
C MET A 210 -1.32 15.60 0.99
N LYS A 211 -0.95 16.85 0.69
CA LYS A 211 0.33 17.17 0.04
C LYS A 211 1.52 16.62 0.84
N GLN A 212 1.49 16.74 2.16
CA GLN A 212 2.54 16.21 3.04
C GLN A 212 2.54 14.68 3.09
N ASN A 213 1.36 14.06 3.13
CA ASN A 213 1.23 12.61 3.09
C ASN A 213 1.75 12.02 1.78
N LEU A 214 1.46 12.67 0.65
CA LEU A 214 1.97 12.25 -0.67
C LEU A 214 3.48 12.46 -0.78
N ALA A 215 4.02 13.56 -0.24
CA ALA A 215 5.47 13.78 -0.19
C ALA A 215 6.19 12.68 0.61
N LEU A 216 5.65 12.30 1.77
CA LEU A 216 6.18 11.21 2.59
C LEU A 216 6.01 9.83 1.91
N LEU A 217 4.87 9.59 1.27
CA LEU A 217 4.64 8.36 0.49
C LEU A 217 5.71 8.21 -0.60
N VAL A 218 5.98 9.28 -1.37
CA VAL A 218 6.97 9.29 -2.44
C VAL A 218 8.41 9.16 -1.90
N SER A 219 8.69 9.66 -0.69
CA SER A 219 10.02 9.51 -0.08
C SER A 219 10.29 8.10 0.45
N ILE A 220 9.25 7.37 0.88
CA ILE A 220 9.37 6.00 1.38
C ILE A 220 9.32 4.99 0.23
N LEU A 221 8.42 5.18 -0.74
CA LEU A 221 8.19 4.22 -1.82
C LEU A 221 9.22 4.32 -2.94
N THR A 222 9.63 3.17 -3.46
CA THR A 222 10.40 3.09 -4.70
C THR A 222 9.58 3.61 -5.89
N ASN A 223 10.25 4.14 -6.92
CA ASN A 223 9.60 4.68 -8.12
C ASN A 223 8.60 3.70 -8.77
N ARG A 224 8.86 2.39 -8.70
CA ARG A 224 7.96 1.36 -9.24
C ARG A 224 6.66 1.19 -8.43
N ALA A 225 6.71 1.46 -7.12
CA ALA A 225 5.58 1.31 -6.21
C ALA A 225 4.69 2.57 -6.12
N GLN A 226 5.26 3.75 -6.40
CA GLN A 226 4.57 5.03 -6.27
C GLN A 226 3.27 5.13 -7.10
N PRO A 227 3.21 4.76 -8.40
CA PRO A 227 1.99 4.96 -9.20
C PRO A 227 0.77 4.23 -8.65
N MET A 228 0.95 2.97 -8.22
CA MET A 228 -0.14 2.18 -7.64
C MET A 228 -0.60 2.76 -6.29
N ALA A 229 0.34 3.13 -5.42
CA ALA A 229 0.02 3.68 -4.12
C ALA A 229 -0.70 5.04 -4.22
N VAL A 230 -0.22 5.94 -5.08
CA VAL A 230 -0.85 7.26 -5.31
C VAL A 230 -2.25 7.09 -5.91
N LYS A 231 -2.42 6.16 -6.86
CA LYS A 231 -3.74 5.82 -7.42
C LYS A 231 -4.72 5.37 -6.34
N GLU A 232 -4.32 4.46 -5.45
CA GLU A 232 -5.21 3.98 -4.38
C GLU A 232 -5.50 5.08 -3.35
N VAL A 233 -4.54 5.96 -3.03
CA VAL A 233 -4.75 7.13 -2.15
C VAL A 233 -5.75 8.10 -2.77
N MET A 234 -5.61 8.40 -4.07
CA MET A 234 -6.56 9.23 -4.82
C MET A 234 -7.97 8.63 -4.76
N ARG A 235 -8.08 7.32 -5.02
CA ARG A 235 -9.35 6.60 -4.95
C ARG A 235 -9.99 6.71 -3.56
N ALA A 236 -9.23 6.43 -2.50
CA ALA A 236 -9.72 6.51 -1.12
C ALA A 236 -10.12 7.95 -0.73
N ALA A 237 -9.40 8.96 -1.20
CA ALA A 237 -9.73 10.36 -0.95
C ALA A 237 -11.04 10.79 -1.62
N PHE A 238 -11.26 10.39 -2.88
CA PHE A 238 -12.53 10.63 -3.57
C PHE A 238 -13.68 9.85 -2.94
N GLU A 239 -13.43 8.62 -2.49
CA GLU A 239 -14.42 7.84 -1.75
C GLU A 239 -14.81 8.54 -0.44
N ALA A 240 -13.85 9.04 0.34
CA ALA A 240 -14.14 9.80 1.55
C ALA A 240 -14.94 11.09 1.25
N PHE A 241 -14.55 11.84 0.23
CA PHE A 241 -15.26 13.06 -0.18
C PHE A 241 -16.72 12.76 -0.57
N LEU A 242 -16.95 11.71 -1.37
CA LEU A 242 -18.30 11.28 -1.73
C LEU A 242 -19.09 10.81 -0.51
N MET A 243 -18.47 10.09 0.43
CA MET A 243 -19.16 9.69 1.66
C MET A 243 -19.59 10.89 2.49
N VAL A 244 -18.78 11.95 2.57
CA VAL A 244 -19.16 13.19 3.26
C VAL A 244 -20.38 13.84 2.61
N LEU A 245 -20.42 13.90 1.28
CA LEU A 245 -21.55 14.49 0.56
C LEU A 245 -22.83 13.65 0.64
N LEU A 246 -22.70 12.32 0.68
CA LEU A 246 -23.83 11.39 0.67
C LEU A 246 -24.31 11.03 2.09
N ALA A 247 -23.46 11.18 3.11
CA ALA A 247 -23.82 10.96 4.50
C ALA A 247 -24.73 12.09 4.98
N ARG A 248 -26.04 11.88 4.86
CA ARG A 248 -27.06 12.75 5.45
C ARG A 248 -27.04 12.53 6.97
N GLY A 249 -26.44 13.46 7.70
CA GLY A 249 -26.43 13.49 9.16
C GLY A 249 -26.84 14.87 9.66
N THR A 250 -27.24 14.98 10.93
CA THR A 250 -27.64 16.27 11.54
C THR A 250 -26.51 17.30 11.61
N GLU A 251 -25.26 16.86 11.50
CA GLU A 251 -24.06 17.72 11.57
C GLU A 251 -23.75 18.43 10.24
N ARG A 252 -24.36 18.01 9.12
CA ARG A 252 -24.07 18.53 7.78
C ARG A 252 -25.36 18.78 7.02
N ALA A 253 -25.68 20.04 6.78
CA ALA A 253 -26.81 20.46 5.98
C ALA A 253 -26.29 21.17 4.72
N PHE A 254 -26.50 20.57 3.55
CA PHE A 254 -26.13 21.16 2.27
C PHE A 254 -27.32 21.94 1.69
N VAL A 255 -27.07 23.18 1.28
CA VAL A 255 -28.01 24.01 0.52
C VAL A 255 -27.52 24.23 -0.91
N ARG A 256 -28.36 24.81 -1.78
CA ARG A 256 -28.00 24.98 -3.20
C ARG A 256 -26.83 25.95 -3.38
N GLU A 257 -26.73 26.93 -2.49
CA GLU A 257 -25.70 27.96 -2.46
C GLU A 257 -24.30 27.36 -2.17
N ASP A 258 -24.24 26.20 -1.51
CA ASP A 258 -22.97 25.50 -1.23
C ASP A 258 -22.37 24.82 -2.46
N ALA A 259 -23.15 24.64 -3.54
CA ALA A 259 -22.75 23.81 -4.67
C ALA A 259 -21.46 24.31 -5.36
N GLU A 260 -21.30 25.62 -5.51
CA GLU A 260 -20.10 26.22 -6.10
C GLU A 260 -18.88 25.98 -5.20
N ALA A 261 -19.05 26.18 -3.90
CA ALA A 261 -18.02 25.96 -2.91
C ALA A 261 -17.58 24.47 -2.91
N VAL A 262 -18.52 23.52 -2.87
CA VAL A 262 -18.22 22.08 -2.89
C VAL A 262 -17.50 21.69 -4.19
N LEU A 263 -17.89 22.27 -5.33
CA LEU A 263 -17.22 22.04 -6.61
C LEU A 263 -15.77 22.55 -6.59
N GLU A 264 -15.53 23.75 -6.06
CA GLU A 264 -14.18 24.29 -5.90
C GLU A 264 -13.30 23.35 -5.06
N ASP A 265 -13.83 22.85 -3.94
CA ASP A 265 -13.12 21.92 -3.06
C ASP A 265 -12.79 20.60 -3.77
N PHE A 266 -13.73 20.07 -4.56
CA PHE A 266 -13.50 18.86 -5.36
C PHE A 266 -12.40 19.07 -6.42
N LEU A 267 -12.43 20.21 -7.11
CA LEU A 267 -11.41 20.57 -8.11
C LEU A 267 -10.03 20.74 -7.45
N ALA A 268 -9.98 21.37 -6.28
CA ALA A 268 -8.75 21.52 -5.52
C ALA A 268 -8.19 20.16 -5.06
N LEU A 269 -9.04 19.22 -4.65
CA LEU A 269 -8.65 17.85 -4.34
C LEU A 269 -8.08 17.13 -5.57
N LYS A 270 -8.75 17.22 -6.71
CA LYS A 270 -8.25 16.65 -7.98
C LYS A 270 -6.88 17.21 -8.33
N TRP A 271 -6.68 18.52 -8.17
CA TRP A 271 -5.44 19.20 -8.51
C TRP A 271 -4.25 18.69 -7.69
N VAL A 272 -4.43 18.37 -6.40
CA VAL A 272 -3.36 17.78 -5.55
C VAL A 272 -2.75 16.52 -6.18
N PHE A 273 -3.57 15.67 -6.81
CA PHE A 273 -3.09 14.44 -7.44
C PHE A 273 -2.49 14.69 -8.83
N CYS A 274 -3.01 15.65 -9.60
CA CYS A 274 -2.41 16.06 -10.87
C CYS A 274 -0.97 16.58 -10.69
N SER A 275 -0.75 17.47 -9.71
CA SER A 275 0.59 18.02 -9.43
C SER A 275 1.58 16.95 -8.93
N CYS A 276 1.09 15.89 -8.26
CA CYS A 276 1.94 14.76 -7.87
C CYS A 276 2.36 13.91 -9.07
N GLY A 277 1.47 13.71 -10.04
CA GLY A 277 1.75 12.99 -11.29
C GLY A 277 2.85 13.65 -12.13
N GLU A 278 2.76 14.96 -12.31
CA GLU A 278 3.75 15.74 -13.07
C GLU A 278 5.14 15.72 -12.41
N ALA A 279 5.22 15.78 -11.08
CA ALA A 279 6.47 15.68 -10.34
C ALA A 279 7.10 14.27 -10.41
N THR A 280 6.29 13.21 -10.46
CA THR A 280 6.78 11.84 -10.66
C THR A 280 7.26 11.60 -12.09
N VAL A 281 6.59 12.15 -13.11
CA VAL A 281 7.01 12.07 -14.52
C VAL A 281 8.25 12.93 -14.79
N ALA A 282 8.40 14.07 -14.10
CA ALA A 282 9.60 14.91 -14.21
C ALA A 282 10.84 14.27 -13.54
N LYS A 283 10.66 13.45 -12.48
CA LYS A 283 11.76 12.71 -11.83
C LYS A 283 12.12 11.39 -12.52
N VAL A 284 11.17 10.75 -13.19
CA VAL A 284 11.45 9.68 -14.15
C VAL A 284 11.82 10.34 -15.48
N GLY A 285 13.01 10.93 -15.51
CA GLY A 285 13.49 11.71 -16.64
C GLY A 285 13.27 10.98 -17.97
N ARG A 286 12.67 11.72 -18.91
CA ARG A 286 12.84 11.66 -20.37
C ARG A 286 13.86 10.63 -20.88
N GLN A 287 13.54 9.35 -20.79
CA GLN A 287 13.94 8.29 -21.70
C GLN A 287 12.81 7.28 -21.69
N GLN A 288 12.35 6.90 -22.88
CA GLN A 288 11.34 5.87 -23.13
C GLN A 288 9.86 6.29 -23.12
N TRP A 289 9.54 7.34 -23.89
CA TRP A 289 8.26 7.42 -24.64
C TRP A 289 8.49 8.17 -25.98
N ARG A 290 9.47 7.71 -26.76
CA ARG A 290 9.52 7.93 -28.22
C ARG A 290 9.84 6.59 -28.85
N GLY A 291 8.84 5.95 -29.43
CA GLY A 291 8.95 4.63 -30.03
C GLY A 291 7.72 3.77 -29.83
N VAL A 292 6.53 4.33 -30.07
CA VAL A 292 5.43 3.70 -30.82
C VAL A 292 4.78 4.81 -31.63
#